data_AF-A0A4Q4V521-F1
#
_entry.id   AF-A0A4Q4V521-F1
#
_cell.length_a   1.000
_cell.length_b   1.000
_cell.length_c   1.000
_cell.angle_alpha   90.00
_cell.angle_beta   90.00
_cell.angle_gamma   90.00
#
_symmetry.space_group_name_H-M   'P 1'
#
loop_
_entity.id
_entity.type
_entity.pdbx_description
1 polymer ?
#
loop_
_entity_poly.entity_id
_entity_poly.type
_entity_poly.pdbx_seq_one_letter_code
_entity_poly.pdbx_strand_id
1 'polypeptide(L)'
;MLADRRLLVTAYFRVHFTQTLLDRDVHFIDILMRRPRTSGNQESDNLILRPSNLHLESFDWETPLRPARMRVVAKYIHQDGMHGALVAGDFNPLQLHDMTLHTEHELRDAFLESGGQEDEEAGFTWGLQSPEVMRADGPSRLDKIMFTGACLQLRRFEVFGRDVQLEDEE
;
A
#
# COMPACT_ATOMS: atom_id res chain seq x y z
N MET A 1 -4.44 -10.35 -5.77
CA MET A 1 -5.34 -9.22 -5.43
C MET A 1 -6.77 -9.65 -5.68
N LEU A 2 -7.72 -9.33 -4.78
CA LEU A 2 -9.14 -9.59 -4.96
C LEU A 2 -9.88 -8.25 -5.13
N ALA A 3 -10.88 -8.20 -5.99
CA ALA A 3 -11.70 -7.02 -6.23
C ALA A 3 -13.18 -7.40 -6.29
N ASP A 4 -14.05 -6.48 -5.86
CA ASP A 4 -15.50 -6.67 -5.92
C ASP A 4 -15.96 -6.82 -7.38
N ARG A 5 -16.81 -7.83 -7.66
CA ARG A 5 -17.30 -8.14 -9.01
C ARG A 5 -18.09 -7.00 -9.67
N ARG A 6 -18.53 -6.00 -8.90
CA ARG A 6 -19.24 -4.81 -9.40
C ARG A 6 -18.28 -3.76 -9.97
N LEU A 7 -16.98 -3.87 -9.68
CA LEU A 7 -15.96 -2.95 -10.18
C LEU A 7 -15.61 -3.31 -11.63
N LEU A 8 -15.61 -2.30 -12.51
CA LEU A 8 -15.20 -2.47 -13.89
C LEU A 8 -13.67 -2.42 -13.98
N VAL A 9 -13.04 -3.59 -13.90
CA VAL A 9 -11.60 -3.74 -14.11
C VAL A 9 -11.31 -3.67 -15.62
N THR A 10 -10.53 -2.68 -16.04
CA THR A 10 -10.15 -2.46 -17.45
C THR A 10 -8.76 -2.96 -17.79
N ALA A 11 -7.88 -3.13 -16.79
CA ALA A 11 -6.57 -3.73 -16.95
C ALA A 11 -6.15 -4.47 -15.68
N TYR A 12 -5.33 -5.51 -15.83
CA TYR A 12 -4.63 -6.21 -14.76
C TYR A 12 -3.24 -6.60 -15.27
N PHE A 13 -2.20 -6.26 -14.51
CA PHE A 13 -0.84 -6.62 -14.87
C PHE A 13 0.07 -6.69 -13.64
N ARG A 14 1.20 -7.41 -13.81
CA ARG A 14 2.22 -7.61 -12.78
C ARG A 14 3.54 -7.08 -13.30
N VAL A 15 4.28 -6.38 -12.46
CA VAL A 15 5.63 -5.90 -12.76
C VAL A 15 6.59 -6.58 -11.82
N HIS A 16 7.41 -7.50 -12.34
CA HIS A 16 8.49 -8.12 -11.59
C HIS A 16 9.64 -7.13 -11.43
N PHE A 17 10.16 -7.00 -10.22
CA PHE A 17 11.30 -6.13 -9.98
C PHE A 17 12.58 -6.82 -10.44
N THR A 18 13.37 -6.15 -11.28
CA THR A 18 14.69 -6.66 -11.68
C THR A 18 15.69 -6.64 -10.52
N GLN A 19 15.54 -5.68 -9.61
CA GLN A 19 16.38 -5.53 -8.43
C GLN A 19 15.73 -6.21 -7.23
N THR A 20 15.83 -7.54 -7.19
CA THR A 20 15.27 -8.37 -6.10
C THR A 20 16.06 -9.61 -5.75
N LEU A 21 16.03 -9.97 -4.46
CA LEU A 21 16.63 -11.20 -3.93
C LEU A 21 15.55 -12.25 -3.58
N LEU A 22 14.28 -11.84 -3.51
CA LEU A 22 13.16 -12.67 -3.06
C LEU A 22 12.01 -12.74 -4.09
N ASP A 23 12.33 -12.62 -5.39
CA ASP A 23 11.36 -12.68 -6.50
C ASP A 23 10.13 -11.77 -6.30
N ARG A 24 10.40 -10.53 -5.88
CA ARG A 24 9.37 -9.54 -5.56
C ARG A 24 8.81 -8.86 -6.80
N ASP A 25 7.57 -8.42 -6.67
CA ASP A 25 6.82 -7.75 -7.72
C ASP A 25 5.70 -6.87 -7.14
N VAL A 26 5.00 -6.18 -8.02
CA VAL A 26 3.79 -5.41 -7.73
C VAL A 26 2.68 -5.79 -8.71
N HIS A 27 1.46 -5.93 -8.20
CA HIS A 27 0.25 -6.24 -8.96
C HIS A 27 -0.56 -4.96 -9.09
N PHE A 28 -0.97 -4.61 -10.30
CA PHE A 28 -1.80 -3.46 -10.60
C PHE A 28 -3.14 -3.91 -11.19
N ILE A 29 -4.21 -3.23 -10.83
CA ILE A 29 -5.47 -3.23 -11.56
C ILE A 29 -5.89 -1.80 -11.89
N ASP A 30 -6.50 -1.61 -13.05
CA ASP A 30 -7.16 -0.34 -13.40
C ASP A 30 -8.66 -0.52 -13.26
N ILE A 31 -9.30 0.36 -12.49
CA ILE A 31 -10.74 0.36 -12.28
C ILE A 31 -11.33 1.63 -12.89
N LEU A 32 -12.28 1.45 -13.79
CA LEU A 32 -13.05 2.55 -14.35
C LEU A 32 -14.19 2.94 -13.39
N MET A 33 -14.18 4.19 -12.96
CA MET A 33 -15.17 4.78 -12.07
C MET A 33 -15.92 5.89 -12.80
N ARG A 34 -17.24 5.95 -12.62
CA ARG A 34 -18.03 7.08 -13.14
C ARG A 34 -18.03 8.21 -12.11
N ARG A 35 -17.71 9.44 -12.52
CA ARG A 35 -17.93 10.59 -11.64
C ARG A 35 -19.42 10.70 -11.29
N PRO A 36 -19.76 10.92 -10.01
CA PRO A 36 -21.10 11.36 -9.64
C PRO A 36 -21.45 12.64 -10.39
N ARG A 37 -22.64 12.70 -10.99
CA ARG A 37 -23.11 13.92 -11.67
C ARG A 37 -23.29 15.04 -10.65
N THR A 38 -22.40 16.01 -10.63
CA THR A 38 -22.67 17.31 -10.00
C THR A 38 -23.48 18.14 -10.98
N SER A 39 -24.66 18.61 -10.55
CA SER A 39 -25.58 19.43 -11.35
C SER A 39 -24.86 20.65 -11.95
N GLY A 40 -24.57 20.60 -13.26
CA GLY A 40 -24.03 21.74 -14.01
C GLY A 40 -23.04 21.39 -15.13
N ASN A 41 -22.26 20.32 -15.01
CA ASN A 41 -21.29 19.91 -16.04
C ASN A 41 -21.76 18.67 -16.81
N GLN A 42 -21.81 18.78 -18.14
CA GLN A 42 -22.24 17.72 -19.06
C GLN A 42 -21.12 16.71 -19.41
N GLU A 43 -19.88 16.92 -18.98
CA GLU A 43 -18.80 15.96 -19.21
C GLU A 43 -18.83 14.84 -18.17
N SER A 44 -19.27 13.67 -18.61
CA SER A 44 -19.07 12.41 -17.90
C SER A 44 -17.61 11.98 -18.04
N ASP A 45 -16.72 12.60 -17.28
CA ASP A 45 -15.35 12.10 -17.18
C ASP A 45 -15.36 10.83 -16.36
N ASN A 46 -15.07 9.72 -17.04
CA ASN A 46 -14.71 8.50 -16.34
C ASN A 46 -13.34 8.71 -15.68
N LEU A 47 -13.20 8.26 -14.44
CA LEU A 47 -11.94 8.24 -13.73
C LEU A 47 -11.35 6.84 -13.82
N ILE A 48 -10.03 6.75 -13.90
CA ILE A 48 -9.31 5.48 -13.76
C ILE A 48 -8.55 5.54 -12.45
N LEU A 49 -8.86 4.59 -11.57
CA LEU A 49 -8.14 4.37 -10.32
C LEU A 49 -7.23 3.15 -10.47
N ARG A 50 -6.00 3.25 -9.97
CA ARG A 50 -5.02 2.16 -9.99
C ARG A 50 -4.69 1.65 -8.59
N PRO A 51 -5.48 0.70 -8.03
CA PRO A 51 -5.03 -0.07 -6.88
C PRO A 51 -3.86 -0.98 -7.23
N SER A 52 -2.94 -1.09 -6.28
CA SER A 52 -1.71 -1.82 -6.40
C SER A 52 -1.44 -2.60 -5.12
N ASN A 53 -0.94 -3.82 -5.23
CA ASN A 53 -0.52 -4.64 -4.10
C ASN A 53 0.93 -5.07 -4.28
N LEU A 54 1.75 -4.92 -3.25
CA LEU A 54 3.16 -5.29 -3.29
C LEU A 54 3.62 -5.97 -2.00
N HIS A 55 4.81 -6.57 -2.08
CA HIS A 55 5.58 -7.04 -0.93
C HIS A 55 7.05 -6.68 -1.22
N LEU A 56 7.64 -5.78 -0.44
CA LEU A 56 9.02 -5.31 -0.62
C LEU A 56 10.07 -6.32 -0.08
N GLU A 57 11.36 -5.98 -0.04
CA GLU A 57 12.35 -6.89 0.57
C GLU A 57 12.05 -7.12 2.04
N SER A 58 12.19 -8.35 2.52
CA SER A 58 11.91 -8.69 3.92
C SER A 58 13.07 -8.45 4.87
N PHE A 59 14.27 -8.15 4.36
CA PHE A 59 15.46 -8.00 5.17
C PHE A 59 16.18 -6.68 4.83
N ASP A 60 16.88 -6.17 5.83
CA ASP A 60 17.71 -4.96 5.82
C ASP A 60 19.09 -5.23 5.21
N TRP A 61 19.10 -5.82 4.01
CA TRP A 61 20.33 -6.11 3.27
C TRP A 61 21.24 -4.88 3.13
N GLU A 62 22.55 -5.10 3.03
CA GLU A 62 23.55 -4.04 2.84
C GLU A 62 23.20 -3.12 1.65
N THR A 63 22.63 -3.69 0.57
CA THR A 63 22.08 -2.92 -0.54
C THR A 63 20.60 -2.62 -0.31
N PRO A 64 20.19 -1.34 -0.20
CA PRO A 64 18.79 -0.97 0.00
C PRO A 64 17.99 -1.10 -1.30
N LEU A 65 17.34 -2.24 -1.51
CA LEU A 65 16.57 -2.51 -2.74
C LEU A 65 15.17 -1.88 -2.74
N ARG A 66 14.62 -1.57 -1.57
CA ARG A 66 13.25 -1.08 -1.39
C ARG A 66 13.01 0.30 -2.04
N PRO A 67 13.93 1.29 -1.91
CA PRO A 67 13.83 2.54 -2.66
C PRO A 67 13.78 2.37 -4.19
N ALA A 68 14.57 1.45 -4.73
CA ALA A 68 14.60 1.24 -6.17
C ALA A 68 13.28 0.64 -6.71
N ARG A 69 12.63 -0.22 -5.91
CA ARG A 69 11.31 -0.77 -6.25
C ARG A 69 10.22 0.26 -6.16
N MET A 70 10.24 1.09 -5.13
CA MET A 70 9.27 2.17 -5.01
C MET A 70 9.39 3.17 -6.16
N ARG A 71 10.60 3.41 -6.69
CA ARG A 71 10.78 4.16 -7.94
C ARG A 71 10.15 3.49 -9.16
N VAL A 72 10.17 2.16 -9.24
CA VAL A 72 9.44 1.42 -10.29
C VAL A 72 7.94 1.58 -10.09
N VAL A 73 7.42 1.39 -8.87
CA VAL A 73 5.99 1.56 -8.56
C VAL A 73 5.52 2.96 -8.91
N ALA A 74 6.27 4.00 -8.50
CA ALA A 74 6.00 5.41 -8.76
C ALA A 74 5.75 5.69 -10.25
N LYS A 75 6.53 5.10 -11.15
CA LYS A 75 6.35 5.26 -12.60
C LYS A 75 4.99 4.79 -13.10
N TYR A 76 4.43 3.73 -12.51
CA TYR A 76 3.14 3.18 -12.92
C TYR A 76 1.98 3.91 -12.26
N ILE A 77 2.10 4.32 -11.01
CA ILE A 77 0.99 5.01 -10.30
C ILE A 77 0.81 6.46 -10.77
N HIS A 78 1.89 7.10 -11.26
CA HIS A 78 1.89 8.45 -11.83
C HIS A 78 1.82 8.45 -13.36
N GLN A 79 1.49 7.31 -13.98
CA GLN A 79 1.37 7.21 -15.42
C GLN A 79 0.22 8.09 -15.95
N ASP A 80 0.42 8.73 -17.10
CA ASP A 80 -0.61 9.51 -17.78
C ASP A 80 -1.92 8.73 -17.94
N GLY A 81 -3.04 9.40 -17.66
CA GLY A 81 -4.38 8.83 -17.68
C GLY A 81 -4.85 8.23 -16.36
N MET A 82 -3.95 8.04 -15.38
CA MET A 82 -4.34 7.67 -14.01
C MET A 82 -4.82 8.89 -13.25
N HIS A 83 -6.01 8.79 -12.64
CA HIS A 83 -6.61 9.88 -11.88
C HIS A 83 -6.30 9.80 -10.38
N GLY A 84 -6.00 8.60 -9.91
CA GLY A 84 -5.60 8.31 -8.55
C GLY A 84 -5.10 6.87 -8.44
N ALA A 85 -4.26 6.62 -7.44
CA ALA A 85 -3.67 5.32 -7.21
C ALA A 85 -3.58 5.02 -5.72
N LEU A 86 -3.64 3.73 -5.41
CA LEU A 86 -3.44 3.18 -4.07
C LEU A 86 -2.35 2.12 -4.19
N VAL A 87 -1.41 2.08 -3.26
CA VAL A 87 -0.41 1.03 -3.12
C VAL A 87 -0.50 0.49 -1.70
N ALA A 88 -0.84 -0.78 -1.57
CA ALA A 88 -0.98 -1.45 -0.29
C ALA A 88 -0.12 -2.72 -0.24
N GLY A 89 0.07 -3.23 0.97
CA GLY A 89 0.75 -4.49 1.24
C GLY A 89 1.91 -4.30 2.19
N ASP A 90 2.84 -5.24 2.15
CA ASP A 90 3.98 -5.30 3.07
C ASP A 90 5.15 -4.47 2.52
N PHE A 91 5.39 -3.32 3.14
CA PHE A 91 6.48 -2.43 2.76
C PHE A 91 7.80 -2.79 3.47
N ASN A 92 7.75 -3.63 4.51
CA ASN A 92 8.89 -3.98 5.35
C ASN A 92 9.80 -2.76 5.62
N PRO A 93 9.35 -1.65 6.23
CA PRO A 93 10.15 -0.44 6.43
C PRO A 93 11.19 -0.64 7.56
N LEU A 94 12.26 -1.39 7.28
CA LEU A 94 13.22 -1.83 8.31
C LEU A 94 14.36 -0.82 8.55
N GLN A 95 14.56 0.17 7.69
CA GLN A 95 15.66 1.12 7.76
C GLN A 95 15.13 2.55 7.66
N LEU A 96 15.92 3.53 8.13
CA LEU A 96 15.47 4.93 8.23
C LEU A 96 15.00 5.54 6.89
N HIS A 97 15.65 5.16 5.78
CA HIS A 97 15.29 5.62 4.45
C HIS A 97 13.93 5.10 3.96
N ASP A 98 13.35 4.11 4.63
CA ASP A 98 12.06 3.54 4.24
C ASP A 98 10.89 4.35 4.76
N MET A 99 11.15 5.11 5.83
CA MET A 99 10.15 5.98 6.43
C MET A 99 9.77 7.13 5.49
N THR A 100 10.65 7.52 4.58
CA THR A 100 10.43 8.63 3.63
C THR A 100 9.97 8.18 2.25
N LEU A 101 9.86 6.88 1.97
CA LEU A 101 9.49 6.37 0.63
C LEU A 101 8.15 6.89 0.12
N HIS A 102 7.22 7.20 1.01
CA HIS A 102 5.93 7.77 0.62
C HIS A 102 6.11 9.20 0.09
N THR A 103 6.75 10.09 0.85
CA THR A 103 6.94 11.50 0.43
C THR A 103 7.88 11.64 -0.77
N GLU A 104 8.92 10.81 -0.85
CA GLU A 104 9.84 10.76 -2.00
C GLU A 104 9.16 10.40 -3.33
N HIS A 105 7.99 9.77 -3.26
CA HIS A 105 7.21 9.33 -4.42
C HIS A 105 5.83 9.97 -4.50
N GLU A 106 5.64 11.12 -3.84
CA GLU A 106 4.40 11.91 -3.88
C GLU A 106 3.15 11.10 -3.48
N LEU A 107 3.35 10.23 -2.49
CA LEU A 107 2.32 9.41 -1.88
C LEU A 107 2.03 9.90 -0.47
N ARG A 108 0.74 9.84 -0.10
CA ARG A 108 0.25 10.06 1.26
C ARG A 108 0.11 8.70 1.95
N ASP A 109 0.62 8.57 3.18
CA ASP A 109 0.42 7.38 4.01
C ASP A 109 -0.91 7.51 4.75
N ALA A 110 -1.82 6.55 4.56
CA ALA A 110 -3.15 6.59 5.14
C ALA A 110 -3.15 6.56 6.68
N PHE A 111 -2.17 5.91 7.29
CA PHE A 111 -2.05 5.88 8.74
C PHE A 111 -1.63 7.25 9.28
N LEU A 112 -0.61 7.85 8.68
CA LEU A 112 -0.13 9.18 9.06
C LEU A 112 -1.17 10.27 8.76
N GLU A 113 -1.87 10.19 7.62
CA GLU A 113 -2.97 11.11 7.28
C GLU A 113 -4.16 10.99 8.24
N SER A 114 -4.35 9.81 8.88
CA SER A 114 -5.36 9.62 9.92
C SER A 114 -4.99 10.23 11.28
N GLY A 115 -3.77 10.75 11.42
CA GLY A 115 -3.23 11.34 12.66
C GLY A 115 -2.33 10.40 13.46
N GLY A 116 -2.04 9.20 12.96
CA GLY A 116 -1.09 8.28 13.57
C GLY A 116 0.36 8.73 13.41
N GLN A 117 1.25 8.17 14.23
CA GLN A 117 2.68 8.44 14.22
C GLN A 117 3.46 7.18 13.84
N GLU A 118 4.56 7.35 13.10
CA GLU A 118 5.45 6.21 12.83
C GLU A 118 5.93 5.59 14.15
N ASP A 119 6.05 4.26 14.18
CA ASP A 119 6.45 3.46 15.35
C ASP A 119 5.49 3.49 16.55
N GLU A 120 4.28 4.05 16.43
CA GLU A 120 3.27 3.91 17.49
C GLU A 120 2.58 2.53 17.44
N GLU A 121 2.32 1.95 18.61
CA GLU A 121 1.71 0.61 18.72
C GLU A 121 0.35 0.52 18.03
N ALA A 122 -0.41 1.62 17.94
CA ALA A 122 -1.68 1.69 17.21
C ALA A 122 -1.53 1.39 15.70
N GLY A 123 -0.33 1.56 15.15
CA GLY A 123 -0.01 1.28 13.75
C GLY A 123 0.57 -0.10 13.50
N PHE A 124 0.99 -0.84 14.53
CA PHE A 124 1.66 -2.14 14.33
C PHE A 124 0.77 -3.16 13.61
N THR A 125 1.37 -3.81 12.62
CA THR A 125 0.75 -4.82 11.75
C THR A 125 1.49 -6.14 11.81
N TRP A 126 2.69 -6.17 12.41
CA TRP A 126 3.50 -7.36 12.59
C TRP A 126 3.91 -7.55 14.05
N GLY A 127 4.05 -8.81 14.47
CA GLY A 127 4.67 -9.16 15.75
C GLY A 127 3.77 -9.10 16.98
N LEU A 128 2.54 -8.57 16.92
CA LEU A 128 1.66 -8.50 18.09
C LEU A 128 1.21 -9.89 18.60
N GLN A 129 1.05 -10.84 17.70
CA GLN A 129 0.63 -12.22 17.99
C GLN A 129 1.76 -13.26 17.82
N SER A 130 2.97 -12.80 17.51
CA SER A 130 4.11 -13.69 17.25
C SER A 130 4.76 -14.13 18.56
N PRO A 131 5.21 -15.40 18.67
CA PRO A 131 6.05 -15.84 19.79
C PRO A 131 7.27 -14.94 19.95
N GLU A 132 7.71 -14.72 21.19
CA GLU A 132 8.87 -13.86 21.49
C GLU A 132 10.12 -14.27 20.71
N VAL A 133 10.32 -15.56 20.48
CA VAL A 133 11.45 -16.11 19.69
C VAL A 133 11.48 -15.62 18.24
N MET A 134 10.31 -15.22 17.70
CA MET A 134 10.16 -14.73 16.33
C MET A 134 10.24 -13.21 16.24
N ARG A 135 10.33 -12.48 17.37
CA ARG A 135 10.31 -11.01 17.44
C ARG A 135 11.70 -10.43 17.73
N ALA A 136 12.67 -10.66 16.85
CA ALA A 136 14.03 -10.15 17.03
C ALA A 136 14.07 -8.62 17.26
N ASP A 137 13.23 -7.88 16.51
CA ASP A 137 13.18 -6.41 16.54
C ASP A 137 11.89 -5.85 17.16
N GLY A 138 11.11 -6.71 17.82
CA GLY A 138 9.81 -6.35 18.40
C GLY A 138 8.68 -6.13 17.38
N PRO A 139 7.45 -5.86 17.84
CA PRO A 139 6.32 -5.54 16.97
C PRO A 139 6.54 -4.25 16.18
N SER A 140 6.04 -4.18 14.96
CA SER A 140 6.29 -3.07 14.05
C SER A 140 5.19 -2.88 13.01
N ARG A 141 5.21 -1.76 12.29
CA ARG A 141 4.28 -1.42 11.21
C ARG A 141 4.90 -1.75 9.85
N LEU A 142 4.72 -3.00 9.41
CA LEU A 142 5.26 -3.47 8.12
C LEU A 142 4.31 -3.19 6.95
N ASP A 143 3.04 -3.50 7.14
CA ASP A 143 2.00 -3.18 6.16
C ASP A 143 1.65 -1.70 6.15
N LYS A 144 1.57 -1.12 4.94
CA LYS A 144 1.15 0.28 4.74
C LYS A 144 0.12 0.38 3.61
N ILE A 145 -0.66 1.45 3.65
CA ILE A 145 -1.56 1.87 2.59
C ILE A 145 -1.17 3.28 2.18
N MET A 146 -0.66 3.42 0.96
CA MET A 146 -0.20 4.69 0.39
C MET A 146 -1.09 5.09 -0.78
N PHE A 147 -1.34 6.39 -0.98
CA PHE A 147 -2.21 6.83 -2.08
C PHE A 147 -1.88 8.22 -2.61
N THR A 148 -2.31 8.49 -3.84
CA THR A 148 -2.15 9.77 -4.53
C THR A 148 -3.32 10.07 -5.47
N GLY A 149 -3.38 11.30 -5.96
CA GLY A 149 -4.45 11.81 -6.81
C GLY A 149 -5.54 12.55 -6.04
N ALA A 150 -5.98 13.69 -6.59
CA ALA A 150 -6.96 14.57 -5.96
C ALA A 150 -8.38 13.97 -5.87
N CYS A 151 -8.64 12.88 -6.62
CA CYS A 151 -9.91 12.17 -6.56
C CYS A 151 -10.03 11.20 -5.37
N LEU A 152 -8.96 11.00 -4.60
CA LEU A 152 -8.94 10.11 -3.43
C LEU A 152 -8.86 10.93 -2.14
N GLN A 153 -9.73 10.60 -1.19
CA GLN A 153 -9.76 11.14 0.16
C GLN A 153 -9.84 10.01 1.17
N LEU A 154 -8.99 10.03 2.18
CA LEU A 154 -9.12 9.13 3.32
C LEU A 154 -10.40 9.47 4.10
N ARG A 155 -11.29 8.49 4.25
CA ARG A 155 -12.55 8.64 5.00
C ARG A 155 -12.45 8.11 6.42
N ARG A 156 -11.79 6.97 6.58
CA ARG A 156 -11.62 6.25 7.84
C ARG A 156 -10.38 5.35 7.70
N PHE A 157 -9.66 5.17 8.80
CA PHE A 157 -8.58 4.21 8.92
C PHE A 157 -8.89 3.30 10.12
N GLU A 158 -8.74 2.00 9.95
CA GLU A 158 -9.00 1.01 10.99
C GLU A 158 -8.00 -0.12 10.90
N VAL A 159 -7.57 -0.64 12.05
CA VAL A 159 -6.83 -1.89 12.16
C VAL A 159 -7.79 -2.94 12.70
N PHE A 160 -7.82 -4.11 12.06
CA PHE A 160 -8.68 -5.23 12.46
C PHE A 160 -7.84 -6.46 12.77
N GLY A 161 -8.40 -7.41 13.52
CA GLY A 161 -7.73 -8.69 13.82
C GLY A 161 -6.88 -8.71 15.08
N ARG A 162 -6.68 -7.55 15.75
CA ARG A 162 -5.93 -7.45 17.01
C ARG A 162 -6.62 -8.16 18.17
N ASP A 163 -7.94 -8.22 18.12
CA ASP A 163 -8.83 -8.82 19.09
C ASP A 163 -9.12 -10.30 18.79
N VAL A 164 -8.55 -10.85 17.72
CA VAL A 164 -8.70 -12.27 17.38
C VAL A 164 -7.75 -13.09 18.24
N GLN A 165 -8.32 -13.85 19.16
CA GLN A 165 -7.63 -14.89 19.93
C GLN A 165 -8.15 -16.24 19.45
N LEU A 166 -7.24 -17.14 19.11
CA LEU A 166 -7.58 -18.55 18.91
C LEU A 166 -7.55 -19.21 20.28
N GLU A 167 -8.54 -20.06 20.57
CA GLU A 167 -8.43 -20.97 21.71
C GLU A 167 -7.30 -21.95 21.38
N ASP A 168 -6.31 -22.09 22.26
CA ASP A 168 -5.28 -23.12 22.12
C ASP A 168 -5.98 -24.48 22.24
N GLU A 169 -6.07 -25.25 21.15
CA GLU A 169 -6.38 -26.68 21.25
C GLU A 169 -5.15 -27.38 21.84
N GLU A 170 -5.25 -27.83 23.10
CA GLU A 170 -4.22 -28.63 23.82
C GLU A 170 -3.83 -29.92 23.10
#